data_AF-A0A8J5TK45-F1
#
_entry.id   AF-A0A8J5TK45-F1
#
_cell.length_a   1.000
_cell.length_b   1.000
_cell.length_c   1.000
_cell.angle_alpha   90.00
_cell.angle_beta   90.00
_cell.angle_gamma   90.00
#
_symmetry.space_group_name_H-M   'P 1'
#
loop_
_entity.id
_entity.type
_entity.pdbx_description
1 polymer ?
#
loop_
_entity_poly.entity_id
_entity_poly.type
_entity_poly.pdbx_seq_one_letter_code
_entity_poly.pdbx_strand_id
1 'polypeptide(L)'
;MDMVEVMFRHYRAIKYELVGRRNFYSAGGEFGTPYPIGCGKEGVTGFFGSMRPASWKDGSLLLNIDVAHTAFYKEQPLLNFIQDFMNFREDDFHRPLEPFKRSKLLQELRNIRVQVTHSNIPRTYKIIDVSEHSAEKQTFPLKDENTGNTVYCTIENYFKNQY
;
A
#
# COMPACT_ATOMS: atom_id res chain seq x y z
N MET A 1 -1.66 22.31 22.34
CA MET A 1 -1.23 21.61 21.11
C MET A 1 -0.82 22.73 20.18
N ASP A 2 0.47 23.04 20.23
CA ASP A 2 0.92 24.41 20.00
C ASP A 2 1.12 24.67 18.51
N MET A 3 0.65 25.82 18.04
CA MET A 3 0.67 26.24 16.62
C MET A 3 2.01 25.98 15.92
N VAL A 4 3.11 26.10 16.66
CA VAL A 4 4.46 25.93 16.16
C VAL A 4 4.78 24.48 15.75
N GLU A 5 4.28 23.48 16.48
CA GLU A 5 4.42 22.05 16.11
C GLU A 5 3.63 21.77 14.81
N VAL A 6 2.48 22.43 14.63
CA VAL A 6 1.68 22.31 13.41
C VAL A 6 2.42 22.89 12.22
N MET A 7 3.03 24.09 12.36
CA MET A 7 3.82 24.72 11.31
C MET A 7 5.03 23.86 10.91
N PHE A 8 5.76 23.33 11.89
CA PHE A 8 6.90 22.44 11.64
C PHE A 8 6.51 21.18 10.85
N ARG A 9 5.35 20.61 11.19
CA ARG A 9 4.85 19.40 10.55
C ARG A 9 4.26 19.67 9.17
N HIS A 10 3.64 20.83 8.94
CA HIS A 10 2.79 21.07 7.77
C HIS A 10 3.48 20.74 6.44
N TYR A 11 4.64 21.36 6.18
CA TYR A 11 5.39 21.12 4.95
C TYR A 11 5.91 19.67 4.86
N ARG A 12 6.37 19.12 5.98
CA ARG A 12 6.98 17.78 6.03
C ARG A 12 5.95 16.66 5.83
N ALA A 13 4.72 16.84 6.30
CA ALA A 13 3.64 15.87 6.10
C ALA A 13 3.08 15.88 4.67
N ILE A 14 3.37 16.93 3.89
CA ILE A 14 3.07 16.97 2.44
C ILE A 14 4.17 16.26 1.66
N LYS A 15 5.43 16.43 2.08
CA LYS A 15 6.60 15.89 1.37
C LYS A 15 6.91 14.43 1.73
N TYR A 16 6.67 14.02 2.97
CA TYR A 16 7.08 12.73 3.53
C TYR A 16 5.88 11.97 4.08
N GLU A 17 6.00 10.64 4.12
CA GLU A 17 5.02 9.78 4.76
C GLU A 17 5.07 9.97 6.28
N LEU A 18 3.96 10.45 6.84
CA LEU A 18 3.82 10.70 8.27
C LEU A 18 3.27 9.46 8.97
N VAL A 19 4.09 8.82 9.80
CA VAL A 19 3.65 7.71 10.67
C VAL A 19 3.48 8.23 12.10
N GLY A 20 2.25 8.09 12.63
CA GLY A 20 1.90 8.62 13.93
C GLY A 20 1.77 10.15 13.89
N ARG A 21 2.61 10.86 14.67
CA ARG A 21 2.53 12.34 14.77
C ARG A 21 3.83 13.08 14.45
N ARG A 22 4.96 12.40 14.53
CA ARG A 22 6.31 13.00 14.60
C ARG A 22 7.37 12.26 13.79
N ASN A 23 7.03 11.12 13.20
CA ASN A 23 7.96 10.34 12.39
C ASN A 23 7.65 10.57 10.92
N PHE A 24 8.67 10.95 10.15
CA PHE A 24 8.57 11.29 8.75
C PHE A 24 9.52 10.41 7.94
N TYR A 25 9.02 9.77 6.90
CA TYR A 25 9.78 8.84 6.07
C TYR A 25 9.74 9.24 4.60
N SER A 26 10.87 9.14 3.91
CA SER A 26 10.96 9.43 2.48
C SER A 26 10.89 8.13 1.69
N ALA A 27 9.86 7.97 0.87
CA ALA A 27 9.78 6.87 -0.10
C ALA A 27 10.85 7.00 -1.20
N GLY A 28 11.26 8.24 -1.54
CA GLY A 28 12.28 8.53 -2.54
C GLY A 28 13.73 8.32 -2.07
N GLY A 29 13.94 7.82 -0.85
CA GLY A 29 15.27 7.51 -0.33
C GLY A 29 16.12 8.73 0.04
N GLU A 30 15.51 9.91 0.23
CA GLU A 30 16.22 11.15 0.57
C GLU A 30 17.02 11.06 1.88
N PHE A 31 16.59 10.20 2.80
CA PHE A 31 17.24 9.96 4.10
C PHE A 31 18.07 8.67 4.12
N GLY A 32 18.25 8.03 2.96
CA GLY A 32 18.89 6.73 2.80
C GLY A 32 18.05 5.83 1.89
N THR A 33 18.74 5.06 1.06
CA THR A 33 18.10 4.11 0.14
C THR A 33 17.33 3.06 0.93
N PRO A 34 16.03 2.82 0.63
CA PRO A 34 15.29 1.72 1.20
C PRO A 34 16.01 0.40 0.94
N TYR A 35 16.04 -0.48 1.94
CA TYR A 35 16.71 -1.77 1.84
C TYR A 35 15.72 -2.91 2.06
N PRO A 36 15.81 -4.00 1.28
CA PRO A 36 14.88 -5.12 1.42
C PRO A 36 15.05 -5.78 2.79
N ILE A 37 13.95 -5.98 3.50
CA ILE A 37 13.91 -6.74 4.77
C ILE A 37 13.19 -8.10 4.62
N GLY A 38 12.80 -8.45 3.39
CA GLY A 38 12.13 -9.70 3.04
C GLY A 38 10.60 -9.60 3.03
N CYS A 39 9.94 -10.64 2.50
CA CYS A 39 8.48 -10.74 2.41
C CYS A 39 7.80 -9.51 1.78
N GLY A 40 8.41 -8.94 0.74
CA GLY A 40 7.90 -7.75 0.05
C GLY A 40 7.89 -6.47 0.90
N LYS A 41 8.69 -6.42 1.97
CA LYS A 41 8.87 -5.25 2.83
C LYS A 41 10.29 -4.70 2.69
N GLU A 42 10.41 -3.40 2.95
CA GLU A 42 11.67 -2.68 2.96
C GLU A 42 11.79 -1.82 4.21
N GLY A 43 13.02 -1.70 4.71
CA GLY A 43 13.37 -0.76 5.76
C GLY A 43 13.56 0.62 5.14
N VAL A 44 12.77 1.59 5.60
CA VAL A 44 12.83 2.98 5.15
C VAL A 44 13.36 3.83 6.28
N THR A 45 14.37 4.64 5.96
CA THR A 45 14.96 5.61 6.87
C THR A 45 14.17 6.90 6.84
N GLY A 46 13.97 7.47 8.02
CA GLY A 46 13.28 8.71 8.26
C GLY A 46 13.85 9.40 9.48
N PHE A 47 13.07 10.32 10.05
CA PHE A 47 13.45 10.98 11.28
C PHE A 47 12.24 11.24 12.17
N PHE A 48 12.48 11.21 13.47
CA PHE A 48 11.60 11.77 14.48
C PHE A 48 11.88 13.28 14.58
N GLY A 49 10.85 14.11 14.64
CA GLY A 49 10.98 15.55 14.86
C GLY A 49 9.90 16.09 15.80
N SER A 50 10.29 16.83 16.83
CA SER A 50 9.35 17.55 17.71
C SER A 50 9.91 18.88 18.18
N MET A 51 9.07 19.91 18.20
CA MET A 51 9.39 21.19 18.84
C MET A 51 8.91 21.20 20.29
N ARG A 52 9.74 21.72 21.19
CA ARG A 52 9.43 21.81 22.62
C ARG A 52 9.75 23.21 23.14
N PRO A 53 8.83 23.88 23.83
CA PRO A 53 9.18 25.10 24.54
C PRO A 53 10.22 24.78 25.61
N ALA A 54 11.31 25.53 25.66
CA ALA A 54 12.24 25.48 26.77
C ALA A 54 11.87 26.56 27.79
N SER A 55 11.79 26.18 29.06
CA SER A 55 11.59 27.09 30.19
C SER A 55 12.83 27.93 30.53
N TRP A 56 13.87 27.92 29.67
CA TRP A 56 15.05 28.73 29.87
C TRP A 56 14.76 30.20 29.51
N LYS A 57 15.58 31.11 30.05
CA LYS A 57 15.32 32.54 30.31
C LYS A 57 14.68 33.38 29.18
N ASP A 58 14.70 32.92 27.93
CA ASP A 58 14.25 33.70 26.77
C ASP A 58 13.05 33.08 26.02
N GLY A 59 12.36 32.07 26.58
CA GLY A 59 11.23 31.42 25.91
C GLY A 59 11.62 30.69 24.62
N SER A 60 12.89 30.25 24.54
CA SER A 60 13.47 29.58 23.38
C SER A 60 12.73 28.29 23.02
N LEU A 61 12.77 27.93 21.75
CA LEU A 61 12.17 26.71 21.22
C LEU A 61 13.25 25.69 20.90
N LEU A 62 13.12 24.49 21.46
CA LEU A 62 14.03 23.38 21.19
C LEU A 62 13.46 22.50 20.08
N LEU A 63 14.32 22.14 19.14
CA LEU A 63 14.03 21.17 18.11
C LEU A 63 14.71 19.85 18.45
N ASN A 64 13.91 18.85 18.81
CA ASN A 64 14.38 17.48 19.02
C ASN A 64 14.27 16.70 17.71
N ILE A 65 15.40 16.24 17.18
CA ILE A 65 15.49 15.41 15.98
C ILE A 65 16.28 14.15 16.31
N ASP A 66 15.77 13.01 15.85
CA ASP A 66 16.47 11.73 15.91
C ASP A 66 16.23 10.94 14.62
N VAL A 67 17.15 10.05 14.26
CA VAL A 67 16.97 9.16 13.11
C VAL A 67 15.96 8.08 13.47
N ALA A 68 15.08 7.74 12.53
CA ALA A 68 14.08 6.70 12.70
C ALA A 68 14.13 5.71 11.54
N HIS A 69 13.80 4.45 11.81
CA HIS A 69 13.65 3.43 10.78
C HIS A 69 12.32 2.71 10.99
N THR A 70 11.63 2.42 9.90
CA THR A 70 10.40 1.62 9.95
C THR A 70 10.29 0.72 8.72
N ALA A 71 9.51 -0.34 8.83
CA ALA A 71 9.17 -1.20 7.71
C ALA A 71 8.02 -0.61 6.90
N PHE A 72 8.16 -0.56 5.58
CA PHE A 72 7.08 -0.31 4.63
C PHE A 72 6.93 -1.50 3.67
N TYR A 73 5.76 -1.60 3.04
CA TYR A 73 5.61 -2.48 1.89
C TYR A 73 6.35 -1.88 0.71
N LYS A 74 7.14 -2.70 0.02
CA LYS A 74 7.82 -2.31 -1.21
C LYS A 74 6.79 -2.02 -2.30
N GLU A 75 7.00 -0.95 -3.05
CA GLU A 75 6.23 -0.69 -4.26
C GLU A 75 6.63 -1.69 -5.36
N GLN A 76 5.74 -2.62 -5.69
CA GLN A 76 5.98 -3.65 -6.70
C GLN A 76 4.68 -4.26 -7.23
N PRO A 77 4.72 -4.98 -8.38
CA PRO A 77 3.56 -5.72 -8.87
C PRO A 77 3.03 -6.71 -7.83
N LEU A 78 1.71 -6.77 -7.66
CA LEU A 78 1.06 -7.68 -6.71
C LEU A 78 1.42 -9.15 -6.98
N LEU A 79 1.57 -9.54 -8.25
CA LEU A 79 1.96 -10.91 -8.61
C LEU A 79 3.38 -11.24 -8.14
N ASN A 80 4.34 -10.31 -8.27
CA ASN A 80 5.70 -10.50 -7.77
C ASN A 80 5.72 -10.60 -6.23
N PHE A 81 4.92 -9.77 -5.56
CA PHE A 81 4.76 -9.87 -4.10
C PHE A 81 4.24 -11.27 -3.70
N ILE A 82 3.24 -11.80 -4.41
CA ILE A 82 2.68 -13.14 -4.15
C ILE A 82 3.71 -14.23 -4.43
N GLN A 83 4.49 -14.11 -5.50
CA GLN A 83 5.61 -15.01 -5.81
C GLN A 83 6.60 -15.09 -4.66
N ASP A 84 7.08 -13.95 -4.19
CA ASP A 84 8.06 -13.87 -3.10
C ASP A 84 7.48 -14.39 -1.77
N PHE A 85 6.24 -14.01 -1.45
CA PHE A 85 5.62 -14.37 -0.16
C PHE A 85 5.24 -15.86 -0.07
N MET A 86 4.75 -16.44 -1.17
CA MET A 86 4.30 -17.83 -1.22
C MET A 86 5.35 -18.79 -1.77
N ASN A 87 6.49 -18.27 -2.25
CA ASN A 87 7.47 -19.02 -3.03
C ASN A 87 6.84 -19.73 -4.25
N PHE A 88 5.93 -19.03 -4.94
CA PHE A 88 5.25 -19.54 -6.13
C PHE A 88 6.15 -19.41 -7.36
N ARG A 89 6.06 -20.43 -8.23
CA ARG A 89 6.59 -20.40 -9.59
C ARG A 89 5.51 -19.93 -10.55
N GLU A 90 5.88 -19.54 -11.77
CA GLU A 90 4.90 -19.13 -12.79
C GLU A 90 3.82 -20.21 -13.03
N ASP A 91 4.22 -21.49 -13.06
CA ASP A 91 3.31 -22.63 -13.21
C ASP A 91 2.25 -22.72 -12.10
N ASP A 92 2.52 -22.19 -10.91
CA ASP A 92 1.59 -22.23 -9.79
C ASP A 92 0.41 -21.26 -10.00
N PHE A 93 0.57 -20.20 -10.81
CA PHE A 93 -0.51 -19.26 -11.13
C PHE A 93 -1.53 -19.84 -12.11
N HIS A 94 -1.15 -20.87 -12.86
CA HIS A 94 -2.05 -21.57 -13.78
C HIS A 94 -2.88 -22.66 -13.09
N ARG A 95 -2.70 -22.85 -11.77
CA ARG A 95 -3.42 -23.85 -10.99
C ARG A 95 -4.42 -23.20 -10.03
N PRO A 96 -5.56 -23.86 -9.73
CA PRO A 96 -6.46 -23.38 -8.69
C PRO A 96 -5.74 -23.22 -7.34
N LEU A 97 -6.01 -22.11 -6.66
CA LEU A 97 -5.41 -21.82 -5.37
C LEU A 97 -6.06 -22.68 -4.27
N GLU A 98 -5.27 -23.51 -3.59
CA GLU A 98 -5.75 -24.33 -2.49
C GLU A 98 -6.32 -23.46 -1.34
N PRO A 99 -7.38 -23.89 -0.64
CA PRO A 99 -8.02 -23.10 0.42
C PRO A 99 -7.07 -22.61 1.52
N PHE A 100 -6.08 -23.43 1.90
CA PHE A 100 -5.06 -23.06 2.88
C PHE A 100 -4.16 -21.93 2.37
N LYS A 101 -3.71 -22.01 1.11
CA LYS A 101 -2.88 -20.98 0.47
C LYS A 101 -3.66 -19.66 0.31
N ARG A 102 -4.95 -19.75 -0.02
CA ARG A 102 -5.86 -18.59 -0.08
C ARG A 102 -5.97 -17.88 1.28
N SER A 103 -6.20 -18.63 2.35
CA SER A 103 -6.28 -18.07 3.70
C SER A 103 -4.99 -17.37 4.12
N LYS A 104 -3.83 -17.99 3.84
CA LYS A 104 -2.50 -17.40 4.11
C LYS A 104 -2.27 -16.12 3.32
N LEU A 105 -2.63 -16.09 2.03
CA LEU A 105 -2.53 -14.89 1.20
C LEU A 105 -3.43 -13.76 1.69
N LEU A 106 -4.66 -14.09 2.05
CA LEU A 106 -5.60 -13.11 2.58
C LEU A 106 -5.11 -12.51 3.90
N GLN A 107 -4.49 -13.30 4.77
CA GLN A 107 -3.93 -12.79 6.03
C GLN A 107 -2.87 -11.71 5.80
N GLU A 108 -2.03 -11.87 4.77
CA GLU A 108 -0.99 -10.90 4.44
C GLU A 108 -1.54 -9.69 3.65
N LEU A 109 -2.42 -9.94 2.68
CA LEU A 109 -2.91 -8.90 1.75
C LEU A 109 -4.06 -8.07 2.29
N ARG A 110 -4.80 -8.57 3.30
CA ARG A 110 -5.97 -7.86 3.82
C ARG A 110 -5.56 -6.49 4.35
N ASN A 111 -6.32 -5.48 3.92
CA ASN A 111 -6.11 -4.06 4.20
C ASN A 111 -4.94 -3.39 3.48
N ILE A 112 -4.19 -4.09 2.64
CA ILE A 112 -3.20 -3.46 1.76
C ILE A 112 -3.92 -2.68 0.65
N ARG A 113 -3.36 -1.52 0.30
CA ARG A 113 -3.81 -0.71 -0.83
C ARG A 113 -3.04 -1.10 -2.09
N VAL A 114 -3.76 -1.31 -3.19
CA VAL A 114 -3.20 -1.63 -4.51
C VAL A 114 -3.69 -0.63 -5.54
N GLN A 115 -2.81 -0.26 -6.46
CA GLN A 115 -3.15 0.58 -7.60
C GLN A 115 -3.39 -0.30 -8.82
N VAL A 116 -4.45 -0.02 -9.57
CA VAL A 116 -4.73 -0.70 -10.83
C VAL A 116 -3.92 -0.09 -11.98
N THR A 117 -3.50 -0.94 -12.91
CA THR A 117 -2.66 -0.56 -14.06
C THR A 117 -3.37 -0.66 -15.41
N HIS A 118 -4.60 -1.18 -15.44
CA HIS A 118 -5.37 -1.38 -16.67
C HIS A 118 -6.04 -0.11 -17.20
N SER A 119 -6.02 1.01 -16.47
CA SER A 119 -6.66 2.27 -16.84
C SER A 119 -5.67 3.42 -16.79
N ASN A 120 -5.83 4.39 -17.70
CA ASN A 120 -5.04 5.63 -17.70
C ASN A 120 -5.32 6.52 -16.48
N ILE A 121 -6.42 6.28 -15.76
CA ILE A 121 -6.74 6.99 -14.53
C ILE A 121 -6.27 6.12 -13.35
N PRO A 122 -5.25 6.56 -12.58
CA PRO A 122 -4.77 5.80 -11.44
C PRO A 122 -5.87 5.71 -10.39
N ARG A 123 -6.26 4.49 -10.06
CA ARG A 123 -7.23 4.20 -8.99
C ARG A 123 -6.61 3.25 -7.99
N THR A 124 -6.82 3.56 -6.71
CA THR A 124 -6.31 2.75 -5.60
C THR A 124 -7.46 2.11 -4.86
N TYR A 125 -7.38 0.79 -4.66
CA TYR A 125 -8.35 -0.02 -3.94
C TYR A 125 -7.72 -0.66 -2.73
N LYS A 126 -8.53 -0.94 -1.71
CA LYS A 126 -8.11 -1.69 -0.53
C LYS A 126 -8.54 -3.14 -0.68
N ILE A 127 -7.61 -4.07 -0.53
CA ILE A 127 -7.93 -5.50 -0.58
C ILE A 127 -8.72 -5.87 0.68
N ILE A 128 -9.91 -6.43 0.47
CA ILE A 128 -10.77 -6.94 1.55
C ILE A 128 -10.83 -8.46 1.58
N ASP A 129 -10.74 -9.09 0.41
CA ASP A 129 -10.86 -10.53 0.24
C ASP A 129 -10.12 -11.02 -1.03
N VAL A 130 -9.93 -12.34 -1.13
CA VAL A 130 -9.41 -13.05 -2.31
C VAL A 130 -10.46 -14.08 -2.73
N SER A 131 -10.93 -13.99 -3.98
CA SER A 131 -11.99 -14.89 -4.48
C SER A 131 -11.56 -16.35 -4.46
N GLU A 132 -12.54 -17.24 -4.22
CA GLU A 132 -12.35 -18.69 -4.31
C GLU A 132 -12.20 -19.17 -5.76
N HIS A 133 -12.94 -18.55 -6.68
CA HIS A 133 -12.92 -18.88 -8.09
C HIS A 133 -11.84 -18.07 -8.83
N SER A 134 -11.27 -18.69 -9.87
CA SER A 134 -10.38 -18.01 -10.83
C SER A 134 -11.13 -16.92 -11.60
N ALA A 135 -10.40 -16.00 -12.23
CA ALA A 135 -10.99 -14.92 -13.04
C ALA A 135 -11.86 -15.43 -14.20
N GLU A 136 -11.57 -16.62 -14.73
CA GLU A 136 -12.36 -17.30 -15.77
C GLU A 136 -13.73 -17.77 -15.27
N LYS A 137 -13.83 -18.14 -13.98
CA LYS A 137 -15.05 -18.73 -13.39
C LYS A 137 -15.83 -17.75 -12.53
N GLN A 138 -15.16 -16.77 -11.94
CA GLN A 138 -15.80 -15.75 -11.11
C GLN A 138 -16.69 -14.87 -11.97
N THR A 139 -17.98 -14.85 -11.67
CA THR A 139 -18.96 -14.02 -12.37
C THR A 139 -19.46 -12.88 -11.50
N PHE A 140 -19.92 -11.81 -12.14
CA PHE A 140 -20.63 -10.73 -11.47
C PHE A 140 -21.78 -10.24 -12.36
N PRO A 141 -22.85 -9.68 -11.77
CA PRO A 141 -23.94 -9.08 -12.53
C PRO A 141 -23.43 -7.79 -13.20
N LEU A 142 -23.44 -7.77 -14.54
CA LEU A 142 -23.12 -6.62 -15.37
C LEU A 142 -24.41 -6.10 -16.00
N LYS A 143 -24.72 -4.82 -15.82
CA LYS A 143 -25.83 -4.19 -16.53
C LYS A 143 -25.38 -3.80 -17.94
N ASP A 144 -26.09 -4.29 -18.94
CA ASP A 144 -25.91 -3.86 -20.32
C ASP A 144 -26.52 -2.45 -20.47
N GLU A 145 -25.70 -1.50 -20.92
CA GLU A 145 -26.12 -0.11 -21.12
C GLU A 145 -27.16 0.03 -22.24
N ASN A 146 -27.17 -0.89 -23.21
CA ASN A 146 -28.07 -0.81 -24.36
C ASN A 146 -29.45 -1.39 -24.07
N THR A 147 -29.51 -2.52 -23.37
CA THR A 147 -30.77 -3.25 -23.13
C THR A 147 -31.33 -3.05 -21.72
N GLY A 148 -30.55 -2.48 -20.80
CA GLY A 148 -30.90 -2.36 -19.38
C GLY A 148 -30.96 -3.69 -18.62
N ASN A 149 -30.70 -4.81 -19.31
CA ASN A 149 -30.73 -6.14 -18.74
C ASN A 149 -29.46 -6.43 -17.93
N THR A 150 -29.59 -7.23 -16.88
CA THR A 150 -28.43 -7.70 -16.10
C THR A 150 -27.98 -9.05 -16.65
N VAL A 151 -26.77 -9.09 -17.20
CA VAL A 151 -26.12 -10.29 -17.72
C VAL A 151 -24.98 -10.67 -16.77
N TYR A 152 -24.82 -11.97 -16.50
CA TYR A 152 -23.67 -12.44 -15.74
C TYR A 152 -22.47 -12.55 -16.66
N CYS A 153 -21.41 -11.80 -16.35
CA CYS A 153 -20.15 -11.82 -17.08
C CYS A 153 -19.03 -12.36 -16.18
N THR A 154 -18.09 -13.11 -16.76
CA THR A 154 -16.88 -13.52 -16.05
C THR A 154 -15.92 -12.35 -15.93
N ILE A 155 -15.08 -12.34 -14.89
CA ILE A 155 -14.06 -11.31 -14.72
C ILE A 155 -13.13 -11.28 -15.94
N GLU A 156 -12.70 -12.45 -16.42
CA GLU A 156 -11.84 -12.53 -17.62
C GLU A 156 -12.46 -11.88 -18.86
N ASN A 157 -13.71 -12.22 -19.20
CA ASN A 157 -14.38 -11.66 -20.38
C ASN A 157 -14.64 -10.17 -20.24
N TYR A 158 -14.97 -9.71 -19.04
CA TYR A 158 -15.11 -8.27 -18.78
C TYR A 158 -13.81 -7.52 -19.09
N PHE A 159 -12.68 -8.00 -18.57
CA PHE A 159 -11.39 -7.35 -18.80
C PHE A 159 -10.94 -7.43 -20.26
N LYS A 160 -11.18 -8.55 -20.96
CA LYS A 160 -10.87 -8.68 -22.41
C LYS A 160 -11.68 -7.76 -23.32
N ASN A 161 -12.93 -7.46 -22.94
CA ASN A 161 -13.82 -6.67 -23.78
C ASN A 161 -13.75 -5.17 -23.47
N GLN A 162 -13.42 -4.81 -22.22
CA GLN A 162 -13.44 -3.42 -21.76
C GLN A 162 -12.08 -2.70 -21.89
N TYR A 163 -10.97 -3.44 -21.90
CA TYR A 163 -9.59 -2.93 -21.90
C TYR A 163 -8.74 -3.65 -22.94
#